data_AF-A0A7L4PVU8-F1
#
_entry.id   AF-A0A7L4PVU8-F1
#
_cell.length_a   1.000
_cell.length_b   1.000
_cell.length_c   1.000
_cell.angle_alpha   90.00
_cell.angle_beta   90.00
_cell.angle_gamma   90.00
#
_symmetry.space_group_name_H-M   'P 1'
#
loop_
_entity.id
_entity.type
_entity.pdbx_description
1 polymer ?
#
loop_
_entity_poly.entity_id
_entity_poly.type
_entity_poly.pdbx_seq_one_letter_code
_entity_poly.pdbx_strand_id
1 'polypeptide(L)'
;MKTLPFHPTENRNDVLVDCADGPVSVYRKCADCIHCTGVRVGKRVMPSPMRQKMELVKKGAAPDEDLLNARIMYNTLIRDGSAVECDDDGNEGFHSFYRY
;
A
#
# COMPACT_ATOMS: atom_id res chain seq x y z
N MET A 1 12.56 6.48 -5.65
CA MET A 1 11.79 5.77 -4.60
C MET A 1 11.94 6.51 -3.28
N LYS A 2 10.83 6.70 -2.56
CA LYS A 2 10.74 7.37 -1.27
C LYS A 2 10.17 6.43 -0.19
N THR A 3 10.73 6.50 1.01
CA THR A 3 10.21 5.79 2.19
C THR A 3 9.31 6.73 2.97
N LEU A 4 8.04 6.38 3.10
CA LEU A 4 7.02 7.18 3.80
C LEU A 4 6.76 6.59 5.19
N PRO A 5 7.20 7.26 6.28
CA PRO A 5 7.07 6.74 7.64
C PRO A 5 5.60 6.71 8.11
N PHE A 6 5.29 5.76 8.98
CA PHE A 6 3.96 5.61 9.57
C PHE A 6 3.68 6.64 10.67
N HIS A 7 2.50 7.24 10.61
CA HIS A 7 1.94 8.15 11.60
C HIS A 7 0.63 7.54 12.14
N PRO A 8 0.68 6.78 13.25
CA PRO A 8 -0.53 6.22 13.86
C PRO A 8 -1.48 7.33 14.29
N THR A 9 -2.79 7.12 14.07
CA THR A 9 -3.81 8.04 14.58
C THR A 9 -4.00 7.87 16.09
N GLU A 10 -4.59 8.87 16.76
CA GLU A 10 -4.79 8.86 18.22
C GLU A 10 -5.59 7.65 18.71
N ASN A 11 -6.58 7.22 17.94
CA ASN A 11 -7.39 6.04 18.23
C ASN A 11 -6.73 4.71 17.80
N ARG A 12 -5.53 4.75 17.18
CA ARG A 12 -4.76 3.62 16.66
C ARG A 12 -5.52 2.70 15.69
N ASN A 13 -6.65 3.15 15.15
CA ASN A 13 -7.46 2.40 14.20
C ASN A 13 -6.98 2.61 12.75
N ASP A 14 -6.15 3.62 12.52
CA ASP A 14 -5.58 3.92 11.22
C ASP A 14 -4.10 4.30 11.38
N VAL A 15 -3.39 4.20 10.27
CA VAL A 15 -1.99 4.62 10.14
C VAL A 15 -1.92 5.50 8.90
N LEU A 16 -1.35 6.68 9.05
CA LEU A 16 -1.20 7.66 7.97
C LEU A 16 0.23 7.69 7.45
N VAL A 17 0.40 8.16 6.22
CA VAL A 17 1.69 8.55 5.63
C VAL A 17 1.53 9.90 4.93
N ASP A 18 2.62 10.65 4.85
CA ASP A 18 2.67 11.89 4.07
C ASP A 18 2.79 11.57 2.58
N CYS A 19 1.70 11.71 1.83
CA CYS A 19 1.66 11.60 0.38
C CYS A 19 1.71 12.99 -0.28
N ALA A 20 1.92 13.04 -1.59
CA ALA A 20 1.84 14.29 -2.36
C ALA A 20 0.46 14.97 -2.22
N ASP A 21 -0.60 14.18 -2.09
CA ASP A 21 -1.98 14.64 -1.86
C ASP A 21 -2.25 15.05 -0.40
N GLY A 22 -1.23 15.05 0.45
CA GLY A 22 -1.33 15.21 1.90
C GLY A 22 -1.41 13.88 2.66
N PRO A 23 -1.77 13.91 3.96
CA PRO A 23 -1.83 12.72 4.79
C PRO A 23 -2.89 11.72 4.30
N VAL A 24 -2.49 10.48 4.06
CA VAL A 24 -3.39 9.42 3.56
C VAL A 24 -3.29 8.14 4.39
N SER A 25 -4.41 7.43 4.50
CA SER A 25 -4.49 6.14 5.19
C SER A 25 -3.72 5.05 4.46
N VAL A 26 -2.85 4.35 5.18
CA VAL A 26 -2.07 3.22 4.65
C VAL A 26 -2.97 2.02 4.39
N TYR A 27 -3.88 1.69 5.32
CA TYR A 27 -4.80 0.55 5.20
C TYR A 27 -5.78 0.65 4.04
N ARG A 28 -6.09 1.87 3.59
CA ARG A 28 -7.07 2.15 2.54
C ARG A 28 -6.41 2.68 1.28
N LYS A 29 -5.89 3.91 1.33
CA LYS A 29 -5.44 4.63 0.15
C LYS A 29 -4.12 4.08 -0.38
N CYS A 30 -3.14 3.74 0.47
CA CYS A 30 -1.91 3.11 0.00
C CYS A 30 -2.12 1.67 -0.48
N ALA A 31 -3.04 0.92 0.14
CA ALA A 31 -3.38 -0.44 -0.29
C ALA A 31 -3.80 -0.51 -1.77
N ASP A 32 -4.48 0.54 -2.24
CA ASP A 32 -5.06 0.61 -3.58
C ASP A 32 -4.24 1.49 -4.54
N CYS A 33 -3.06 1.96 -4.15
CA CYS A 33 -2.23 2.89 -4.93
C CYS A 33 -1.16 2.17 -5.78
N ILE A 34 -1.07 2.47 -7.07
CA ILE A 34 -0.05 1.92 -7.98
C ILE A 34 1.37 2.19 -7.51
N HIS A 35 1.59 3.33 -6.85
CA HIS A 35 2.92 3.74 -6.42
C HIS A 35 3.41 3.04 -5.16
N CYS A 36 2.52 2.38 -4.42
CA CYS A 36 2.88 1.65 -3.22
C CYS A 36 3.51 0.30 -3.59
N THR A 37 4.84 0.27 -3.60
CA THR A 37 5.65 -0.89 -4.02
C THR A 37 5.81 -1.93 -2.91
N GLY A 38 5.79 -1.50 -1.64
CA GLY A 38 6.04 -2.39 -0.52
C GLY A 38 5.89 -1.72 0.85
N VAL A 39 6.10 -2.52 1.89
CA VAL A 39 6.05 -2.13 3.29
C VAL A 39 7.38 -2.50 3.96
N ARG A 40 7.94 -1.57 4.73
CA ARG A 40 9.15 -1.82 5.52
C ARG A 40 8.78 -2.50 6.83
N VAL A 41 9.29 -3.72 7.01
CA VAL A 41 9.10 -4.55 8.21
C VAL A 41 10.48 -4.82 8.82
N GLY A 42 10.78 -4.13 9.91
CA GLY A 42 12.13 -4.10 10.50
C GLY A 42 13.17 -3.63 9.49
N LYS A 43 14.14 -4.49 9.17
CA LYS A 43 15.21 -4.18 8.18
C LYS A 43 14.87 -4.58 6.75
N ARG A 44 13.73 -5.22 6.51
CA ARG A 44 13.34 -5.78 5.21
C ARG A 44 12.25 -4.93 4.55
N VAL A 45 12.24 -4.93 3.23
CA VAL A 45 11.12 -4.41 2.44
C VAL A 45 10.34 -5.61 1.91
N MET A 46 9.09 -5.72 2.34
CA MET A 46 8.16 -6.72 1.85
C MET A 46 7.39 -6.12 0.67
N PRO A 47 7.35 -6.77 -0.51
CA PRO A 47 6.61 -6.25 -1.65
C PRO A 47 5.11 -6.16 -1.34
N SER A 48 4.42 -5.20 -1.96
CA SER A 48 2.97 -5.02 -1.79
C SER A 48 2.22 -6.22 -2.38
N PRO A 49 1.53 -7.04 -1.57
CA PRO A 49 0.75 -8.17 -2.06
C PRO A 49 -0.38 -7.70 -2.98
N MET A 50 -0.98 -6.54 -2.66
CA MET A 50 -2.02 -5.90 -3.49
C MET A 50 -1.49 -5.58 -4.89
N ARG A 51 -0.31 -4.94 -5.00
CA ARG A 51 0.29 -4.63 -6.30
C ARG A 51 0.59 -5.88 -7.11
N GLN A 52 1.14 -6.91 -6.47
CA GLN A 52 1.45 -8.19 -7.13
C GLN A 52 0.21 -8.86 -7.70
N LYS A 53 -0.90 -8.88 -6.96
CA LYS A 53 -2.15 -9.49 -7.42
C LYS A 53 -2.90 -8.61 -8.42
N MET A 54 -2.87 -7.28 -8.31
CA MET A 54 -3.51 -6.39 -9.27
C MET A 54 -2.91 -6.50 -10.68
N GLU A 55 -1.62 -6.82 -10.82
CA GLU A 55 -1.03 -7.11 -12.14
C GLU A 55 -1.59 -8.38 -12.78
N LEU A 56 -2.10 -9.34 -11.99
CA LEU A 56 -2.80 -10.52 -12.50
C LEU A 56 -4.27 -10.22 -12.82
N VAL A 57 -4.93 -9.37 -12.02
CA VAL A 57 -6.30 -8.90 -12.29
C VAL A 57 -6.36 -8.16 -13.63
N LYS A 58 -5.41 -7.26 -13.91
CA LYS A 58 -5.32 -6.55 -15.20
C LYS A 58 -5.21 -7.49 -16.41
N LYS A 59 -4.74 -8.72 -16.20
CA LYS A 59 -4.63 -9.78 -17.22
C LYS A 59 -5.85 -10.72 -17.24
N GLY A 60 -6.88 -10.43 -16.44
CA GLY A 60 -8.09 -11.26 -16.32
C GLY A 60 -7.86 -12.59 -15.60
N ALA A 61 -6.81 -12.71 -14.78
CA ALA A 61 -6.29 -13.99 -14.32
C ALA A 61 -6.37 -14.22 -12.79
N ALA A 62 -6.90 -13.28 -12.02
CA ALA A 62 -6.94 -13.38 -10.56
C ALA A 62 -8.39 -13.51 -10.04
N PRO A 63 -8.70 -14.53 -9.21
CA PRO A 63 -9.99 -14.66 -8.55
C PRO A 63 -10.13 -13.66 -7.39
N ASP A 64 -11.37 -13.36 -6.97
CA ASP A 64 -11.65 -12.44 -5.86
C ASP A 64 -11.00 -12.89 -4.53
N GLU A 65 -10.89 -14.21 -4.31
CA GLU A 65 -10.22 -14.78 -3.13
C GLU A 65 -8.73 -14.40 -3.04
N ASP A 66 -8.05 -14.29 -4.20
CA ASP A 66 -6.65 -13.88 -4.25
C ASP A 66 -6.48 -12.43 -3.80
N LEU A 67 -7.42 -11.54 -4.16
CA LEU A 67 -7.42 -10.15 -3.74
C LEU A 67 -7.73 -10.01 -2.26
N LEU A 68 -8.68 -10.81 -1.75
CA LEU A 68 -8.99 -10.85 -0.32
C LEU A 68 -7.77 -11.29 0.49
N ASN A 69 -7.10 -12.36 0.08
CA ASN A 69 -5.88 -12.87 0.72
C ASN A 69 -4.74 -11.83 0.66
N ALA A 70 -4.56 -11.16 -0.47
CA ALA A 70 -3.59 -10.08 -0.60
C ALA A 70 -3.89 -8.91 0.34
N ARG A 71 -5.16 -8.54 0.51
CA ARG A 71 -5.57 -7.48 1.44
C ARG A 71 -5.29 -7.84 2.90
N ILE A 72 -5.59 -9.07 3.31
CA ILE A 72 -5.29 -9.58 4.66
C ILE A 72 -3.78 -9.57 4.92
N MET A 73 -2.99 -10.04 3.96
CA MET A 73 -1.54 -10.05 4.06
C MET A 73 -0.99 -8.62 4.14
N TYR A 74 -1.48 -7.70 3.30
CA TYR A 74 -1.08 -6.29 3.34
C TYR A 74 -1.38 -5.65 4.71
N ASN A 75 -2.56 -5.87 5.28
CA ASN A 75 -2.90 -5.37 6.61
C ASN A 75 -1.97 -5.92 7.69
N THR A 76 -1.56 -7.19 7.58
CA THR A 76 -0.59 -7.80 8.50
C THR A 76 0.79 -7.12 8.39
N LEU A 77 1.23 -6.82 7.17
CA LEU A 77 2.49 -6.10 6.94
C LEU A 77 2.45 -4.68 7.54
N ILE A 78 1.33 -3.97 7.45
CA ILE A 78 1.19 -2.63 8.07
C ILE A 78 1.29 -2.74 9.58
N ARG A 79 0.58 -3.70 10.19
CA ARG A 79 0.58 -3.90 11.65
C ARG A 79 2.00 -4.13 12.19
N ASP A 80 2.81 -4.90 11.46
CA ASP A 80 4.16 -5.28 11.88
C ASP A 80 5.25 -4.35 11.30
N GLY A 81 4.84 -3.38 10.48
CA GLY A 81 5.72 -2.49 9.70
C GLY A 81 5.88 -1.09 10.29
N SER A 82 6.70 -0.27 9.62
CA SER A 82 7.01 1.10 10.07
C SER A 82 6.96 2.16 8.97
N ALA A 83 6.90 1.76 7.70
CA ALA A 83 6.88 2.68 6.57
C ALA A 83 6.35 1.99 5.29
N VAL A 84 5.88 2.78 4.33
CA VAL A 84 5.60 2.34 2.96
C VAL A 84 6.77 2.74 2.05
N GLU A 85 7.14 1.86 1.13
CA GLU A 85 8.02 2.20 0.01
C GLU A 85 7.18 2.63 -1.20
N CYS A 86 7.40 3.86 -1.64
CA CYS A 86 6.63 4.51 -2.69
C CYS A 86 7.55 4.86 -3.88
N ASP A 87 7.12 4.55 -5.11
CA ASP A 87 7.87 4.88 -6.34
C ASP A 87 7.40 6.18 -7.04
N ASP A 88 6.49 6.93 -6.42
CA ASP A 88 6.07 8.26 -6.88
C ASP A 88 7.19 9.30 -6.69
N ASP A 89 8.14 9.31 -7.62
CA ASP A 89 9.24 10.29 -7.66
C ASP A 89 8.81 11.63 -8.30
N GLY A 90 7.73 11.62 -9.08
CA GLY A 90 7.17 12.80 -9.76
C GLY A 90 6.26 13.66 -8.88
N ASN A 91 5.94 13.19 -7.67
CA ASN A 91 4.97 13.83 -6.78
C ASN A 91 3.56 13.91 -7.41
N GLU A 92 3.19 12.86 -8.15
CA GLU A 92 1.91 12.69 -8.84
C GLU A 92 0.76 12.37 -7.86
N GLY A 93 1.10 11.83 -6.68
CA GLY A 93 0.12 11.53 -5.63
C GLY A 93 -0.55 10.17 -5.81
N PHE A 94 -1.79 10.07 -5.34
CA PHE A 94 -2.52 8.80 -5.32
C PHE A 94 -3.05 8.43 -6.71
N HIS A 95 -2.69 7.23 -7.15
CA HIS A 95 -3.21 6.65 -8.37
C HIS A 95 -3.77 5.25 -8.08
N SER A 96 -5.08 5.08 -8.21
CA SER A 96 -5.76 3.81 -7.96
C SER A 96 -5.34 2.72 -8.96
N PHE A 97 -5.18 1.47 -8.50
CA PHE A 97 -5.10 0.30 -9.38
C PHE A 97 -6.40 0.08 -10.16
N TYR A 98 -7.54 0.47 -9.57
CA TYR A 98 -8.86 0.39 -10.15
C TYR A 98 -9.16 1.71 -10.88
N ARG A 99 -8.56 1.91 -12.05
CA ARG A 99 -9.05 2.95 -12.97
C ARG A 99 -10.18 2.33 -13.80
N TYR A 100 -11.40 2.76 -13.53
CA TYR A 100 -12.53 2.69 -14.45
C TYR A 100 -12.32 3.69 -15.60
#